data_AF-A0A1V5E6V0-F1
#
_entry.id   AF-A0A1V5E6V0-F1
#
_cell.length_a   1.000
_cell.length_b   1.000
_cell.length_c   1.000
_cell.angle_alpha   90.00
_cell.angle_beta   90.00
_cell.angle_gamma   90.00
#
_symmetry.space_group_name_H-M   'P 1'
#
loop_
_entity.id
_entity.type
_entity.pdbx_description
1 polymer ?
#
loop_
_entity_poly.entity_id
_entity_poly.type
_entity_poly.pdbx_seq_one_letter_code
_entity_poly.pdbx_strand_id
1 'polypeptide(L)'
;MGNSEPVELFLESLNKHIGAEELLAMDACLDCHNCGSGCAWYLATGDVTLHPKYKKDFIRKVYYSHIHPIGRMATSLGLRSPLTEETLRQYMPYFWKCTSCGRCTLSCPLGLSNRSVVRLARTAFCDSGLIKENPVLNEVVEGSRQVRHSFSIPKEKIMLRYGLFLTHEKTLIPIDTPDVDYLFAPSAVENAKFPDFAIKIPQILNASGVSYTFSSRLTDTGTDAEHLVVDRNLSREMLEEVEDEVQRLAARRVLVSECGCDVRTFYVEAETILGRPFKFPVQSIDSLMLELIQSGALPVEKVPGRFTFHDPCKVVRLSGMSQLERELLNRVAADIIEMSPNGEYNYCCNGGTGPLRLPENSQLRRQISQIKAKQISATTAEKVVTPCAVCMLTLEDICQTYKLSAPDQRMSFMTYELVHEAMQRALKRSGQSYRTQMPAVFRQQTSEFIFNHSMAGLFEKISASSDMSALFMWLANDPVTSRYFRDHPDMKAYSDFKTYLFLRLQPGFSIHPDAYEVLELSREMFSQYEDLLIAV
;
A
#
# COMPACT_ATOMS: atom_id res chain seq x y z
N MET A 1 31.46 31.01 11.21
CA MET A 1 30.23 30.59 11.92
C MET A 1 29.95 29.17 11.47
N GLY A 2 29.90 28.21 12.39
CA GLY A 2 29.60 26.81 12.05
C GLY A 2 28.18 26.69 11.50
N ASN A 3 27.93 25.63 10.75
CA ASN A 3 26.57 25.29 10.33
C ASN A 3 25.77 24.85 11.57
N SER A 4 24.43 24.93 11.54
CA SER A 4 23.63 24.26 12.58
C SER A 4 23.70 22.75 12.39
N GLU A 5 23.50 21.98 13.47
CA GLU A 5 23.54 20.51 13.43
C GLU A 5 22.64 19.91 12.33
N PRO A 6 21.37 20.35 12.13
CA PRO A 6 20.55 19.87 11.02
C PRO A 6 21.17 20.13 9.63
N VAL A 7 21.85 21.27 9.44
CA VAL A 7 22.51 21.59 8.17
C VAL A 7 23.72 20.68 7.94
N GLU A 8 24.50 20.40 8.99
CA GLU A 8 25.65 19.48 8.89
C GLU A 8 25.19 18.06 8.55
N LEU A 9 24.21 17.52 9.28
CA LEU A 9 23.65 16.19 9.01
C LEU A 9 23.03 16.08 7.61
N PHE A 10 22.34 17.12 7.15
CA PHE A 10 21.80 17.17 5.78
C PHE A 10 22.92 17.09 4.72
N LEU A 11 24.00 17.85 4.89
CA LEU A 11 25.14 17.86 3.97
C LEU A 11 25.93 16.55 4.00
N GLU A 12 26.13 15.97 5.18
CA GLU A 12 26.78 14.67 5.35
C GLU A 12 25.98 13.56 4.67
N SER A 13 24.67 13.54 4.86
CA SER A 13 23.76 12.59 4.20
C SER A 13 23.80 12.74 2.67
N LEU A 14 23.70 13.97 2.15
CA LEU A 14 23.83 14.21 0.71
C LEU A 14 25.16 13.70 0.16
N ASN A 15 26.27 14.01 0.82
CA ASN A 15 27.60 13.58 0.38
C ASN A 15 27.76 12.05 0.43
N LYS A 16 27.18 11.40 1.44
CA LYS A 16 27.22 9.94 1.61
C LYS A 16 26.38 9.20 0.58
N HIS A 17 25.23 9.75 0.19
CA HIS A 17 24.22 9.04 -0.58
C HIS A 17 24.10 9.46 -2.05
N ILE A 18 24.77 10.53 -2.45
CA ILE A 18 24.77 10.95 -3.85
C ILE A 18 25.51 9.94 -4.74
N GLY A 19 24.85 9.48 -5.81
CA GLY A 19 25.40 8.54 -6.78
C GLY A 19 25.61 9.16 -8.16
N ALA A 20 26.06 8.33 -9.10
CA ALA A 20 26.28 8.72 -10.48
C ALA A 20 24.98 9.16 -11.19
N GLU A 21 23.84 8.53 -10.86
CA GLU A 21 22.52 8.90 -11.43
C GLU A 21 22.13 10.33 -11.04
N GLU A 22 22.25 10.69 -9.76
CA GLU A 22 21.87 12.03 -9.29
C GLU A 22 22.82 13.11 -9.80
N LEU A 23 24.14 12.83 -9.84
CA LEU A 23 25.13 13.74 -10.42
C LEU A 23 24.82 13.98 -11.90
N LEU A 24 24.60 12.92 -12.69
CA LEU A 24 24.25 13.04 -14.10
C LEU A 24 22.93 13.82 -14.28
N ALA A 25 21.92 13.55 -13.45
CA ALA A 25 20.64 14.25 -13.51
C ALA A 25 20.77 15.76 -13.29
N MET A 26 21.72 16.18 -12.45
CA MET A 26 22.01 17.59 -12.16
C MET A 26 22.90 18.24 -13.22
N ASP A 27 23.95 17.56 -13.66
CA ASP A 27 25.00 18.12 -14.51
C ASP A 27 24.65 18.12 -15.99
N ALA A 28 24.04 17.04 -16.48
CA ALA A 28 23.62 16.94 -17.88
C ALA A 28 22.33 17.72 -18.18
N CYS A 29 21.76 18.42 -17.19
CA CYS A 29 20.54 19.19 -17.38
C CYS A 29 20.75 20.37 -18.34
N LEU A 30 20.06 20.34 -19.50
CA LEU A 30 20.09 21.41 -20.50
C LEU A 30 19.28 22.67 -20.13
N ASP A 31 18.65 22.69 -18.95
CA ASP A 31 17.79 23.77 -18.47
C ASP A 31 16.67 24.16 -19.46
N CYS A 32 16.19 23.21 -20.28
CA CYS A 32 15.14 23.43 -21.29
C CYS A 32 13.70 23.46 -20.76
N HIS A 33 13.49 23.23 -19.45
CA HIS A 33 12.18 23.19 -18.78
C HIS A 33 11.17 22.12 -19.26
N ASN A 34 11.54 21.21 -20.18
CA ASN A 34 10.58 20.21 -20.69
C ASN A 34 10.07 19.22 -19.61
N CYS A 35 10.79 19.04 -18.50
CA CYS A 35 10.30 18.20 -17.41
C CYS A 35 8.99 18.73 -16.79
N GLY A 36 8.68 20.02 -16.96
CA GLY A 36 7.40 20.63 -16.59
C GLY A 36 6.20 20.06 -17.35
N SER A 37 6.34 19.74 -18.65
CA SER A 37 5.27 19.14 -19.45
C SER A 37 4.91 17.72 -18.98
N GLY A 38 5.80 17.08 -18.23
CA GLY A 38 5.57 15.80 -17.57
C GLY A 38 4.83 15.89 -16.24
N CYS A 39 4.88 17.02 -15.54
CA CYS A 39 4.47 17.13 -14.14
C CYS A 39 3.05 17.66 -13.99
N ALA A 40 2.11 16.83 -13.57
CA ALA A 40 0.71 17.24 -13.34
C ALA A 40 0.58 18.43 -12.37
N TRP A 41 1.43 18.46 -11.33
CA TRP A 41 1.45 19.52 -10.33
C TRP A 41 1.82 20.89 -10.92
N TYR A 42 2.78 20.92 -11.85
CA TYR A 42 3.14 22.14 -12.56
C TYR A 42 2.10 22.49 -13.64
N LEU A 43 1.68 21.51 -14.44
CA LEU A 43 0.71 21.71 -15.52
C LEU A 43 -0.61 22.29 -15.03
N ALA A 44 -1.11 21.86 -13.87
CA ALA A 44 -2.39 22.32 -13.35
C ALA A 44 -2.34 23.71 -12.70
N THR A 45 -1.15 24.18 -12.28
CA THR A 45 -1.03 25.40 -11.47
C THR A 45 -0.20 26.50 -12.13
N GLY A 46 0.73 26.16 -13.02
CA GLY A 46 1.75 27.08 -13.53
C GLY A 46 2.80 27.50 -12.50
N ASP A 47 2.73 26.99 -11.26
CA ASP A 47 3.61 27.39 -10.16
C ASP A 47 5.03 26.84 -10.37
N VAL A 48 5.97 27.75 -10.63
CA VAL A 48 7.38 27.43 -10.88
C VAL A 48 8.04 26.67 -9.72
N THR A 49 7.56 26.82 -8.48
CA THR A 49 8.08 26.08 -7.31
C THR A 49 7.70 24.60 -7.34
N LEU A 50 6.61 24.25 -8.06
CA LEU A 50 6.18 22.87 -8.26
C LEU A 50 6.88 22.20 -9.44
N HIS A 51 7.52 22.96 -10.32
CA HIS A 51 8.28 22.44 -11.44
C HIS A 51 9.37 21.44 -10.99
N PRO A 52 9.58 20.30 -11.67
CA PRO A 52 10.58 19.31 -11.24
C PRO A 52 12.00 19.88 -11.15
N LYS A 53 12.36 20.76 -12.10
CA LYS A 53 13.64 21.48 -12.11
C LYS A 53 13.88 22.29 -10.83
N TYR A 54 12.87 22.92 -10.24
CA TYR A 54 13.03 23.76 -9.05
C TYR A 54 13.66 23.00 -7.87
N LYS A 55 13.17 21.78 -7.63
CA LYS A 55 13.68 20.87 -6.60
C LYS A 55 15.11 20.41 -6.92
N LYS A 56 15.37 20.11 -8.18
CA LYS A 56 16.70 19.72 -8.64
C LYS A 56 17.72 20.85 -8.53
N ASP A 57 17.35 22.06 -8.94
CA ASP A 57 18.22 23.23 -8.88
C ASP A 57 18.64 23.55 -7.45
N PHE A 58 17.73 23.37 -6.49
CA PHE A 58 18.04 23.49 -5.08
C PHE A 58 19.16 22.54 -4.66
N ILE A 59 19.01 21.23 -4.92
CA ILE A 59 20.02 20.24 -4.57
C ILE A 59 21.33 20.47 -5.33
N ARG A 60 21.25 20.81 -6.63
CA ARG A 60 22.41 21.17 -7.45
C ARG A 60 23.18 22.35 -6.84
N LYS A 61 22.48 23.41 -6.43
CA LYS A 61 23.10 24.57 -5.79
C LYS A 61 23.76 24.20 -4.46
N VAL A 62 23.09 23.39 -3.63
CA VAL A 62 23.64 22.93 -2.35
C VAL A 62 24.91 22.10 -2.57
N TYR A 63 24.85 21.10 -3.46
CA TYR A 63 26.00 20.25 -3.78
C TYR A 63 27.20 21.07 -4.25
N TYR A 64 27.01 21.93 -5.24
CA TYR A 64 28.11 22.71 -5.81
C TYR A 64 28.63 23.83 -4.91
N SER A 65 27.93 24.18 -3.83
CA SER A 65 28.35 25.23 -2.89
C SER A 65 28.97 24.65 -1.61
N HIS A 66 28.55 23.45 -1.18
CA HIS A 66 28.93 22.93 0.12
C HIS A 66 29.68 21.59 0.08
N ILE A 67 29.50 20.81 -0.99
CA ILE A 67 30.10 19.48 -1.12
C ILE A 67 31.27 19.50 -2.12
N HIS A 68 31.06 20.08 -3.30
CA HIS A 68 32.12 20.16 -4.32
C HIS A 68 33.34 20.94 -3.81
N PRO A 69 34.60 20.46 -3.96
CA PRO A 69 35.78 21.06 -3.32
C PRO A 69 35.96 22.56 -3.57
N ILE A 70 35.84 22.99 -4.84
CA ILE A 70 35.95 24.40 -5.23
C ILE A 70 34.83 25.24 -4.60
N GLY A 71 33.62 24.68 -4.55
CA GLY A 71 32.45 25.34 -3.97
C GLY A 71 32.60 25.53 -2.47
N ARG A 72 33.01 24.47 -1.77
CA ARG A 72 33.24 24.49 -0.33
C ARG A 72 34.28 25.55 0.06
N MET A 73 35.36 25.66 -0.70
CA MET A 73 36.36 26.72 -0.50
C MET A 73 35.77 28.11 -0.74
N ALA A 74 35.05 28.33 -1.84
CA ALA A 74 34.42 29.62 -2.14
C ALA A 74 33.41 30.05 -1.05
N THR A 75 32.60 29.12 -0.54
CA THR A 75 31.68 29.37 0.57
C THR A 75 32.43 29.71 1.85
N SER A 76 33.52 28.98 2.16
CA SER A 76 34.37 29.27 3.33
C SER A 76 35.03 30.65 3.26
N LEU A 77 35.29 31.16 2.05
CA LEU A 77 35.82 32.51 1.79
C LEU A 77 34.73 33.59 1.74
N GLY A 78 33.46 33.24 1.98
CA GLY A 78 32.33 34.18 1.94
C GLY A 78 31.90 34.60 0.53
N LEU A 79 32.40 33.95 -0.53
CA LEU A 79 32.07 34.24 -1.92
C LEU A 79 30.71 33.65 -2.35
N ARG A 80 30.11 32.80 -1.51
CA ARG A 80 28.78 32.21 -1.70
C ARG A 80 28.02 32.22 -0.38
N SER A 81 26.70 32.40 -0.46
CA SER A 81 25.84 32.35 0.72
C SER A 81 25.87 30.97 1.37
N PRO A 82 26.01 30.88 2.71
CA PRO A 82 25.92 29.60 3.41
C PRO A 82 24.51 29.03 3.32
N LEU A 83 24.40 27.70 3.36
CA LEU A 83 23.12 27.02 3.55
C LEU A 83 22.67 27.26 4.99
N THR A 84 21.44 27.72 5.17
CA THR A 84 20.84 27.91 6.49
C THR A 84 19.73 26.91 6.73
N GLU A 85 19.48 26.63 8.00
CA GLU A 85 18.35 25.80 8.41
C GLU A 85 17.01 26.38 7.95
N GLU A 86 16.84 27.70 8.02
CA GLU A 86 15.67 28.40 7.48
C GLU A 86 15.45 28.10 5.98
N THR A 87 16.53 28.07 5.21
CA THR A 87 16.45 27.72 3.78
C THR A 87 16.00 26.26 3.60
N LEU A 88 16.53 25.32 4.41
CA LEU A 88 16.10 23.92 4.37
C LEU A 88 14.60 23.79 4.68
N ARG A 89 14.14 24.46 5.73
CA ARG A 89 12.72 24.49 6.16
C ARG A 89 11.81 25.04 5.07
N GLN A 90 12.22 26.13 4.44
CA GLN A 90 11.47 26.74 3.34
C GLN A 90 11.32 25.79 2.15
N TYR A 91 12.35 25.01 1.82
CA TYR A 91 12.36 24.13 0.64
C TYR A 91 11.76 22.75 0.87
N MET A 92 11.82 22.22 2.10
CA MET A 92 11.37 20.87 2.45
C MET A 92 9.96 20.53 1.92
N PRO A 93 8.92 21.39 2.08
CA PRO A 93 7.56 21.06 1.65
C PRO A 93 7.45 20.74 0.15
N TYR A 94 8.28 21.34 -0.71
CA TYR A 94 8.23 21.07 -2.15
C TYR A 94 8.63 19.62 -2.47
N PHE A 95 9.54 19.02 -1.70
CA PHE A 95 9.96 17.64 -1.90
C PHE A 95 8.84 16.65 -1.59
N TRP A 96 7.92 16.98 -0.66
CA TRP A 96 6.77 16.15 -0.31
C TRP A 96 5.48 16.46 -1.08
N LYS A 97 5.44 17.57 -1.84
CA LYS A 97 4.45 17.78 -2.91
C LYS A 97 4.72 16.90 -4.14
N CYS A 98 5.96 16.45 -4.33
CA CYS A 98 6.31 15.52 -5.40
C CYS A 98 5.74 14.13 -5.10
N THR A 99 5.11 13.47 -6.08
CA THR A 99 4.67 12.07 -5.94
C THR A 99 5.72 11.04 -6.34
N SER A 100 6.92 11.50 -6.72
CA SER A 100 8.01 10.64 -7.19
C SER A 100 7.58 9.67 -8.30
N CYS A 101 6.61 10.10 -9.13
CA CYS A 101 5.95 9.27 -10.13
C CYS A 101 6.74 9.08 -11.42
N GLY A 102 7.86 9.78 -11.61
CA GLY A 102 8.76 9.59 -12.76
C GLY A 102 8.26 10.08 -14.12
N ARG A 103 7.05 10.65 -14.25
CA ARG A 103 6.55 11.12 -15.55
C ARG A 103 7.41 12.21 -16.17
N CYS A 104 8.02 13.06 -15.34
CA CYS A 104 8.95 14.11 -15.78
C CYS A 104 10.28 13.56 -16.34
N THR A 105 10.65 12.33 -16.00
CA THR A 105 11.80 11.62 -16.58
C THR A 105 11.51 11.24 -18.02
N LEU A 106 10.30 10.72 -18.31
CA LEU A 106 9.87 10.36 -19.67
C LEU A 106 9.75 11.59 -20.58
N SER A 107 9.41 12.75 -20.03
CA SER A 107 9.41 14.01 -20.78
C SER A 107 10.82 14.57 -21.00
N CYS A 108 11.84 14.12 -20.28
CA CYS A 108 13.18 14.66 -20.45
C CYS A 108 13.80 14.10 -21.74
N PRO A 109 14.30 14.94 -22.67
CA PRO A 109 14.95 14.46 -23.89
C PRO A 109 16.22 13.65 -23.63
N LEU A 110 16.81 13.80 -22.44
CA LEU A 110 17.99 13.06 -21.98
C LEU A 110 17.65 11.98 -20.94
N GLY A 111 16.37 11.74 -20.64
CA GLY A 111 15.96 10.72 -19.67
C GLY A 111 16.40 11.00 -18.22
N LEU A 112 16.71 12.26 -17.86
CA LEU A 112 17.23 12.60 -16.53
C LEU A 112 16.17 12.43 -15.44
N SER A 113 16.54 11.67 -14.41
CA SER A 113 15.67 11.31 -13.29
C SER A 113 15.58 12.44 -12.27
N ASN A 114 14.55 13.28 -12.36
CA ASN A 114 14.24 14.20 -11.25
C ASN A 114 13.73 13.44 -10.01
N ARG A 115 13.24 12.20 -10.20
CA ARG A 115 12.80 11.32 -9.12
C ARG A 115 13.96 10.95 -8.19
N SER A 116 15.11 10.53 -8.73
CA SER A 116 16.27 10.14 -7.93
C SER A 116 16.78 11.31 -7.07
N VAL A 117 16.89 12.49 -7.66
CA VAL A 117 17.27 13.72 -6.93
C VAL A 117 16.27 14.06 -5.81
N VAL A 118 14.97 13.90 -6.03
CA VAL A 118 13.95 14.09 -4.98
C VAL A 118 14.10 13.07 -3.86
N ARG A 119 14.38 11.80 -4.18
CA ARG A 119 14.61 10.76 -3.15
C ARG A 119 15.88 11.02 -2.35
N LEU A 120 16.98 11.39 -3.02
CA LEU A 120 18.23 11.81 -2.37
C LEU A 120 17.97 12.95 -1.38
N ALA A 121 17.23 13.97 -1.80
CA ALA A 121 16.87 15.08 -0.92
C ALA A 121 16.04 14.63 0.28
N ARG A 122 15.06 13.75 0.09
CA ARG A 122 14.24 13.21 1.19
C ARG A 122 15.07 12.42 2.18
N THR A 123 16.01 11.59 1.72
CA THR A 123 16.98 10.92 2.60
C THR A 123 17.75 11.95 3.43
N ALA A 124 18.27 13.01 2.82
CA ALA A 124 19.01 14.04 3.55
C ALA A 124 18.16 14.81 4.57
N PHE A 125 16.89 15.12 4.24
CA PHE A 125 15.96 15.72 5.21
C PHE A 125 15.59 14.75 6.35
N CYS A 126 15.50 13.45 6.06
CA CYS A 126 15.25 12.42 7.06
C CYS A 126 16.41 12.32 8.04
N ASP A 127 17.63 12.19 7.52
CA ASP A 127 18.86 12.06 8.30
C ASP A 127 19.16 13.32 9.13
N SER A 128 18.75 14.50 8.65
CA SER A 128 18.89 15.76 9.39
C SER A 128 17.88 15.94 10.52
N GLY A 129 16.90 15.04 10.66
CA GLY A 129 15.83 15.11 11.66
C GLY A 129 14.74 16.15 11.40
N LEU A 130 14.86 16.99 10.36
CA LEU A 130 13.91 18.08 10.07
C LEU A 130 12.51 17.56 9.76
N ILE A 131 12.39 16.36 9.17
CA ILE A 131 11.08 15.77 8.87
C ILE A 131 10.25 15.49 10.12
N LYS A 132 10.88 15.33 11.30
CA LYS A 132 10.19 14.96 12.55
C LYS A 132 9.29 16.07 13.09
N GLU A 133 9.44 17.28 12.59
CA GLU A 133 8.56 18.40 12.92
C GLU A 133 7.21 18.31 12.21
N ASN A 134 7.14 17.57 11.10
CA ASN A 134 5.86 17.22 10.51
C ASN A 134 5.29 16.02 11.28
N PRO A 135 4.12 16.15 11.92
CA PRO A 135 3.58 15.10 12.79
C PRO A 135 3.30 13.79 12.04
N VAL A 136 2.94 13.86 10.75
CA VAL A 136 2.68 12.67 9.93
C VAL A 136 3.98 11.96 9.56
N LEU A 137 5.01 12.69 9.16
CA LEU A 137 6.30 12.07 8.84
C LEU A 137 6.95 11.48 10.11
N ASN A 138 6.82 12.16 11.24
CA ASN A 138 7.27 11.64 12.53
C ASN A 138 6.50 10.38 12.94
N GLU A 139 5.17 10.36 12.77
CA GLU A 139 4.35 9.17 13.03
C GLU A 139 4.81 7.97 12.19
N VAL A 140 5.16 8.18 10.93
CA VAL A 140 5.67 7.10 10.07
C VAL A 140 6.99 6.56 10.61
N VAL A 141 7.95 7.43 10.96
CA VAL A 141 9.25 7.01 11.50
C VAL A 141 9.08 6.27 12.83
N GLU A 142 8.38 6.87 13.78
CA GLU A 142 8.23 6.31 15.13
C GLU A 142 7.30 5.09 15.14
N GLY A 143 6.21 5.10 14.39
CA GLY A 143 5.30 3.97 14.25
C GLY A 143 5.97 2.75 13.62
N SER A 144 6.73 2.95 12.55
CA SER A 144 7.52 1.87 11.93
C SER A 144 8.66 1.38 12.81
N ARG A 145 9.21 2.19 13.73
CA ARG A 145 10.24 1.74 14.69
C ARG A 145 9.68 1.02 15.91
N GLN A 146 8.58 1.51 16.47
CA GLN A 146 8.06 1.05 17.76
C GLN A 146 7.06 -0.11 17.60
N VAL A 147 6.19 -0.05 16.60
CA VAL A 147 5.12 -1.03 16.40
C VAL A 147 5.16 -1.70 15.03
N ARG A 148 6.20 -1.42 14.23
CA ARG A 148 6.40 -1.96 12.87
C ARG A 148 5.18 -1.73 11.95
N HIS A 149 4.58 -0.54 12.03
CA HIS A 149 3.47 -0.14 11.15
C HIS A 149 3.42 1.39 10.95
N SER A 150 3.40 1.85 9.70
CA SER A 150 3.53 3.30 9.35
C SER A 150 2.35 4.19 9.76
N PHE A 151 1.23 3.60 10.16
CA PHE A 151 0.07 4.26 10.76
C PHE A 151 -0.01 4.09 12.29
N SER A 152 1.07 3.58 12.91
CA SER A 152 1.13 3.33 14.36
C SER A 152 0.00 2.44 14.88
N ILE A 153 -0.43 1.46 14.07
CA ILE A 153 -1.47 0.50 14.45
C ILE A 153 -0.79 -0.79 14.91
N PRO A 154 -0.89 -1.16 16.20
CA PRO A 154 -0.42 -2.44 16.70
C PRO A 154 -0.97 -3.63 15.92
N LYS A 155 -0.15 -4.66 15.74
CA LYS A 155 -0.51 -5.89 15.01
C LYS A 155 -1.73 -6.59 15.61
N GLU A 156 -1.90 -6.58 16.93
CA GLU A 156 -3.04 -7.22 17.63
C GLU A 156 -4.38 -6.60 17.19
N LYS A 157 -4.39 -5.28 16.97
CA LYS A 157 -5.57 -4.55 16.50
C LYS A 157 -5.91 -4.89 15.05
N ILE A 158 -4.89 -5.03 14.19
CA ILE A 158 -5.06 -5.46 12.80
C ILE A 158 -5.61 -6.90 12.75
N MET A 159 -5.01 -7.80 13.52
CA MET A 159 -5.43 -9.20 13.60
C MET A 159 -6.85 -9.33 14.16
N LEU A 160 -7.21 -8.56 15.19
CA LEU A 160 -8.58 -8.52 15.72
C LEU A 160 -9.58 -8.09 14.64
N ARG A 161 -9.23 -7.08 13.84
CA ARG A 161 -10.07 -6.60 12.73
C ARG A 161 -10.25 -7.67 11.66
N TYR A 162 -9.19 -8.37 11.28
CA TYR A 162 -9.30 -9.51 10.36
C TYR A 162 -10.23 -10.59 10.92
N GLY A 163 -10.04 -10.94 12.20
CA GLY A 163 -10.86 -11.93 12.89
C GLY A 163 -12.34 -11.58 12.80
N LEU A 164 -12.72 -10.34 13.09
CA LEU A 164 -14.09 -9.85 12.97
C LEU A 164 -14.67 -10.05 11.56
N PHE A 165 -13.96 -9.62 10.52
CA PHE A 165 -14.47 -9.67 9.15
C PHE A 165 -14.56 -11.09 8.60
N LEU A 166 -13.50 -11.86 8.77
CA LEU A 166 -13.42 -13.25 8.30
C LEU A 166 -14.47 -14.14 8.94
N THR A 167 -14.77 -13.86 10.20
CA THR A 167 -15.81 -14.56 10.97
C THR A 167 -17.20 -14.34 10.36
N HIS A 168 -17.55 -13.10 10.01
CA HIS A 168 -18.80 -12.79 9.31
C HIS A 168 -18.86 -13.44 7.92
N GLU A 169 -17.74 -13.40 7.20
CA GLU A 169 -17.56 -13.99 5.88
C GLU A 169 -17.42 -15.52 5.88
N LYS A 170 -17.44 -16.15 7.07
CA LYS A 170 -17.27 -17.60 7.27
C LYS A 170 -16.05 -18.15 6.53
N THR A 171 -14.97 -17.38 6.52
CA THR A 171 -13.74 -17.66 5.79
C THR A 171 -12.61 -17.88 6.76
N LEU A 172 -11.93 -19.03 6.65
CA LEU A 172 -10.73 -19.32 7.41
C LEU A 172 -9.50 -18.82 6.65
N ILE A 173 -8.49 -18.39 7.40
CA ILE A 173 -7.16 -18.07 6.88
C ILE A 173 -6.08 -18.81 7.67
N PRO A 174 -4.99 -19.24 7.00
CA PRO A 174 -3.83 -19.84 7.64
C PRO A 174 -2.92 -18.76 8.22
N ILE A 175 -2.73 -18.80 9.53
CA ILE A 175 -1.85 -17.93 10.33
C ILE A 175 -0.63 -18.72 10.77
N ASP A 176 0.56 -18.13 10.57
CA ASP A 176 1.85 -18.70 10.98
C ASP A 176 2.01 -20.18 10.61
N THR A 177 1.43 -20.61 9.49
CA THR A 177 1.46 -22.00 9.02
C THR A 177 2.78 -22.25 8.31
N PRO A 178 3.61 -23.21 8.75
CA PRO A 178 4.90 -23.47 8.12
C PRO A 178 4.75 -24.24 6.80
N ASP A 179 5.84 -24.29 6.02
CA ASP A 179 5.99 -25.12 4.81
C ASP A 179 5.00 -24.80 3.68
N VAL A 180 4.69 -23.51 3.50
CA VAL A 180 3.73 -23.02 2.50
C VAL A 180 4.39 -22.49 1.21
N ASP A 181 3.62 -22.38 0.12
CA ASP A 181 4.15 -21.76 -1.11
C ASP A 181 4.38 -20.26 -0.95
N TYR A 182 3.46 -19.56 -0.26
CA TYR A 182 3.48 -18.11 -0.15
C TYR A 182 3.36 -17.60 1.29
N LEU A 183 4.27 -16.71 1.69
CA LEU A 183 4.03 -15.75 2.76
C LEU A 183 3.33 -14.53 2.15
N PHE A 184 2.11 -14.22 2.60
CA PHE A 184 1.41 -13.01 2.17
C PHE A 184 1.96 -11.78 2.92
N ALA A 185 2.38 -10.77 2.16
CA ALA A 185 2.97 -9.53 2.65
C ALA A 185 2.05 -8.33 2.36
N PRO A 186 1.21 -7.92 3.32
CA PRO A 186 0.29 -6.79 3.15
C PRO A 186 0.98 -5.44 3.34
N SER A 187 0.45 -4.40 2.68
CA SER A 187 0.88 -3.03 2.90
C SER A 187 0.23 -2.38 4.12
N ALA A 188 0.91 -1.41 4.74
CA ALA A 188 0.37 -0.64 5.86
C ALA A 188 -0.94 0.08 5.52
N VAL A 189 -1.06 0.58 4.27
CA VAL A 189 -2.20 1.38 3.84
C VAL A 189 -3.45 0.51 3.62
N GLU A 190 -3.29 -0.69 3.09
CA GLU A 190 -4.35 -1.70 3.01
C GLU A 190 -4.86 -2.02 4.41
N ASN A 191 -3.93 -2.31 5.33
CA ASN A 191 -4.25 -2.57 6.73
C ASN A 191 -4.90 -1.39 7.45
N ALA A 192 -4.47 -0.16 7.17
CA ALA A 192 -4.99 1.01 7.87
C ALA A 192 -6.31 1.55 7.29
N LYS A 193 -6.53 1.44 5.98
CA LYS A 193 -7.56 2.24 5.29
C LYS A 193 -8.63 1.41 4.58
N PHE A 194 -8.34 0.21 4.07
CA PHE A 194 -9.30 -0.60 3.32
C PHE A 194 -9.02 -2.11 3.47
N PRO A 195 -9.32 -2.68 4.65
CA PRO A 195 -8.96 -4.06 4.98
C PRO A 195 -9.77 -5.14 4.26
N ASP A 196 -10.67 -4.80 3.32
CA ASP A 196 -11.41 -5.76 2.49
C ASP A 196 -10.50 -6.76 1.77
N PHE A 197 -9.23 -6.40 1.51
CA PHE A 197 -8.25 -7.34 0.96
C PHE A 197 -8.08 -8.58 1.85
N ALA A 198 -8.18 -8.43 3.17
CA ALA A 198 -8.07 -9.52 4.14
C ALA A 198 -9.24 -10.49 4.10
N ILE A 199 -10.29 -10.18 3.34
CA ILE A 199 -11.39 -11.08 3.00
C ILE A 199 -11.20 -11.59 1.57
N LYS A 200 -11.13 -10.67 0.61
CA LYS A 200 -11.24 -10.98 -0.82
C LYS A 200 -10.04 -11.75 -1.34
N ILE A 201 -8.81 -11.38 -0.93
CA ILE A 201 -7.59 -12.09 -1.34
C ILE A 201 -7.59 -13.51 -0.76
N PRO A 202 -7.81 -13.74 0.55
CA PRO A 202 -7.96 -15.09 1.07
C PRO A 202 -9.03 -15.93 0.39
N GLN A 203 -10.20 -15.36 0.09
CA GLN A 203 -11.25 -16.09 -0.64
C GLN A 203 -10.80 -16.50 -2.04
N ILE A 204 -10.02 -15.67 -2.75
CA ILE A 204 -9.39 -16.02 -4.04
C ILE A 204 -8.37 -17.16 -3.87
N LEU A 205 -7.49 -17.07 -2.88
CA LEU A 205 -6.45 -18.08 -2.62
C LEU A 205 -7.04 -19.42 -2.18
N ASN A 206 -8.05 -19.40 -1.31
CA ASN A 206 -8.81 -20.57 -0.88
C ASN A 206 -9.50 -21.24 -2.08
N ALA A 207 -10.15 -20.43 -2.92
CA ALA A 207 -10.89 -20.93 -4.07
C ALA A 207 -9.98 -21.62 -5.08
N SER A 208 -8.80 -21.05 -5.32
CA SER A 208 -7.79 -21.58 -6.24
C SER A 208 -6.97 -22.74 -5.68
N GLY A 209 -7.01 -22.96 -4.36
CA GLY A 209 -6.26 -24.03 -3.71
C GLY A 209 -4.77 -23.73 -3.50
N VAL A 210 -4.40 -22.45 -3.50
CA VAL A 210 -3.02 -22.02 -3.24
C VAL A 210 -2.64 -22.31 -1.79
N SER A 211 -1.39 -22.75 -1.57
CA SER A 211 -0.79 -22.87 -0.25
C SER A 211 -0.20 -21.53 0.18
N TYR A 212 -0.72 -20.93 1.25
CA TYR A 212 -0.26 -19.64 1.74
C TYR A 212 -0.34 -19.54 3.25
N THR A 213 0.25 -18.48 3.81
CA THR A 213 0.03 -18.08 5.20
C THR A 213 0.10 -16.56 5.36
N PHE A 214 -0.68 -16.03 6.29
CA PHE A 214 -0.50 -14.71 6.88
C PHE A 214 0.40 -14.85 8.10
N SER A 215 1.24 -13.85 8.33
CA SER A 215 2.08 -13.78 9.52
C SER A 215 1.40 -12.99 10.63
N SER A 216 1.49 -13.46 11.87
CA SER A 216 1.10 -12.67 13.05
C SER A 216 2.07 -11.53 13.37
N ARG A 217 3.23 -11.47 12.69
CA ARG A 217 4.33 -10.51 12.92
C ARG A 217 4.46 -9.47 11.81
N LEU A 218 4.03 -9.78 10.59
CA LEU A 218 4.17 -8.92 9.41
C LEU A 218 2.83 -8.29 9.02
N THR A 219 2.63 -7.03 9.37
CA THR A 219 1.46 -6.22 9.00
C THR A 219 1.81 -4.99 8.16
N ASP A 220 3.09 -4.73 7.96
CA ASP A 220 3.62 -3.65 7.12
C ASP A 220 4.96 -4.09 6.53
N THR A 221 5.11 -3.90 5.24
CA THR A 221 6.33 -4.17 4.46
C THR A 221 7.35 -3.04 4.49
N GLY A 222 7.03 -1.89 5.08
CA GLY A 222 7.92 -0.75 5.22
C GLY A 222 7.89 0.24 4.05
N THR A 223 6.84 0.23 3.24
CA THR A 223 6.79 1.07 2.03
C THR A 223 6.72 2.56 2.30
N ASP A 224 6.10 3.01 3.39
CA ASP A 224 6.13 4.42 3.77
C ASP A 224 7.51 4.80 4.33
N ALA A 225 8.20 3.89 5.03
CA ALA A 225 9.60 4.04 5.42
C ALA A 225 10.48 4.32 4.19
N GLU A 226 10.28 3.57 3.11
CA GLU A 226 11.09 3.66 1.89
C GLU A 226 10.69 4.82 0.96
N HIS A 227 9.40 5.01 0.69
CA HIS A 227 8.96 5.95 -0.36
C HIS A 227 8.50 7.30 0.18
N LEU A 228 7.97 7.36 1.40
CA LEU A 228 7.46 8.60 1.99
C LEU A 228 8.55 9.33 2.78
N VAL A 229 9.14 8.70 3.81
CA VAL A 229 10.20 9.34 4.62
C VAL A 229 11.60 9.11 4.04
N VAL A 230 11.82 7.95 3.39
CA VAL A 230 13.09 7.54 2.77
C VAL A 230 14.21 7.34 3.80
N ASP A 231 13.86 6.71 4.93
CA ASP A 231 14.82 6.25 5.95
C ASP A 231 15.45 4.93 5.47
N ARG A 232 16.70 5.01 4.99
CA ARG A 232 17.39 3.88 4.35
C ARG A 232 17.70 2.73 5.30
N ASN A 233 17.95 3.03 6.58
CA ASN A 233 18.25 1.99 7.57
C ASN A 233 16.98 1.25 7.96
N LEU A 234 15.92 2.00 8.26
CA LEU A 234 14.63 1.42 8.60
C LEU A 234 14.04 0.60 7.44
N SER A 235 14.17 1.09 6.20
CA SER A 235 13.71 0.36 5.01
C SER A 235 14.48 -0.95 4.80
N ARG A 236 15.80 -0.95 5.10
CA ARG A 236 16.61 -2.17 5.08
C ARG A 236 16.17 -3.16 6.15
N GLU A 237 16.06 -2.70 7.41
CA GLU A 237 15.64 -3.55 8.54
C GLU A 237 14.30 -4.23 8.25
N MET A 238 13.31 -3.49 7.75
CA MET A 238 11.98 -4.06 7.47
C MET A 238 12.01 -5.07 6.31
N LEU A 239 12.85 -4.88 5.29
CA LEU A 239 13.04 -5.89 4.25
C LEU A 239 13.73 -7.16 4.77
N GLU A 240 14.70 -7.00 5.67
CA GLU A 240 15.37 -8.14 6.33
C GLU A 240 14.40 -8.90 7.24
N GLU A 241 13.50 -8.21 7.93
CA GLU A 241 12.42 -8.84 8.73
C GLU A 241 11.46 -9.66 7.87
N VAL A 242 11.17 -9.22 6.63
CA VAL A 242 10.39 -10.04 5.68
C VAL A 242 11.15 -11.31 5.32
N GLU A 243 12.45 -11.23 5.04
CA GLU A 243 13.27 -12.42 4.77
C GLU A 243 13.31 -13.39 5.95
N ASP A 244 13.49 -12.85 7.16
CA ASP A 244 13.52 -13.64 8.40
C ASP A 244 12.18 -14.33 8.63
N GLU A 245 11.06 -13.67 8.28
CA GLU A 245 9.73 -14.23 8.41
C GLU A 245 9.44 -15.33 7.38
N VAL A 246 9.89 -15.15 6.13
CA VAL A 246 9.85 -16.22 5.10
C VAL A 246 10.63 -17.43 5.58
N GLN A 247 11.83 -17.22 6.15
CA GLN A 247 12.65 -18.28 6.68
C GLN A 247 12.00 -18.98 7.89
N ARG A 248 11.43 -18.22 8.83
CA ARG A 248 10.77 -18.75 10.04
C ARG A 248 9.61 -19.68 9.69
N LEU A 249 8.85 -19.33 8.66
CA LEU A 249 7.68 -20.07 8.22
C LEU A 249 8.00 -21.08 7.11
N ALA A 250 9.27 -21.22 6.71
CA ALA A 250 9.69 -22.07 5.60
C ALA A 250 8.86 -21.83 4.32
N ALA A 251 8.45 -20.58 4.08
CA ALA A 251 7.68 -20.22 2.90
C ALA A 251 8.58 -20.19 1.66
N ARG A 252 8.06 -20.58 0.51
CA ARG A 252 8.85 -20.65 -0.74
C ARG A 252 9.01 -19.30 -1.42
N ARG A 253 8.02 -18.41 -1.29
CA ARG A 253 7.95 -17.11 -1.97
C ARG A 253 7.23 -16.06 -1.12
N VAL A 254 7.50 -14.79 -1.40
CA VAL A 254 6.72 -13.66 -0.88
C VAL A 254 5.61 -13.32 -1.87
N LEU A 255 4.37 -13.24 -1.40
CA LEU A 255 3.22 -12.78 -2.17
C LEU A 255 2.87 -11.35 -1.77
N VAL A 256 3.15 -10.41 -2.67
CA VAL A 256 2.94 -8.99 -2.46
C VAL A 256 1.52 -8.58 -2.87
N SER A 257 0.85 -7.83 -2.00
CA SER A 257 -0.50 -7.29 -2.22
C SER A 257 -0.55 -6.17 -3.28
N GLU A 258 -1.74 -5.67 -3.60
CA GLU A 258 -1.94 -4.58 -4.58
C GLU A 258 -1.60 -3.20 -3.99
N CYS A 259 -0.33 -3.00 -3.67
CA CYS A 259 0.22 -1.69 -3.34
C CYS A 259 1.35 -1.38 -4.32
N GLY A 260 1.19 -0.29 -5.07
CA GLY A 260 2.18 0.07 -6.07
C GLY A 260 3.57 0.31 -5.49
N CYS A 261 3.67 0.87 -4.28
CA CYS A 261 4.95 1.05 -3.61
C CYS A 261 5.60 -0.30 -3.28
N ASP A 262 4.82 -1.30 -2.87
CA ASP A 262 5.32 -2.64 -2.58
C ASP A 262 5.85 -3.33 -3.82
N VAL A 263 5.05 -3.34 -4.89
CA VAL A 263 5.49 -3.87 -6.19
C VAL A 263 6.82 -3.24 -6.60
N ARG A 264 6.93 -1.90 -6.52
CA ARG A 264 8.17 -1.21 -6.86
C ARG A 264 9.33 -1.59 -5.92
N THR A 265 9.09 -1.67 -4.61
CA THR A 265 10.12 -2.04 -3.63
C THR A 265 10.61 -3.44 -3.92
N PHE A 266 9.75 -4.45 -3.88
CA PHE A 266 10.20 -5.84 -3.94
C PHE A 266 10.70 -6.28 -5.32
N TYR A 267 10.12 -5.79 -6.42
CA TYR A 267 10.55 -6.21 -7.77
C TYR A 267 11.77 -5.46 -8.30
N VAL A 268 12.00 -4.23 -7.84
CA VAL A 268 12.98 -3.34 -8.49
C VAL A 268 13.99 -2.73 -7.53
N GLU A 269 13.59 -2.40 -6.29
CA GLU A 269 14.43 -1.59 -5.40
C GLU A 269 15.03 -2.35 -4.21
N ALA A 270 14.50 -3.52 -3.86
CA ALA A 270 14.92 -4.30 -2.69
C ALA A 270 16.43 -4.57 -2.71
N GLU A 271 16.99 -4.98 -3.86
CA GLU A 271 18.42 -5.26 -3.98
C GLU A 271 19.29 -4.01 -3.74
N THR A 272 18.82 -2.86 -4.21
CA THR A 272 19.51 -1.58 -4.01
C THR A 272 19.45 -1.13 -2.55
N ILE A 273 18.32 -1.36 -1.87
CA ILE A 273 18.12 -1.01 -0.45
C ILE A 273 19.00 -1.90 0.44
N LEU A 274 18.99 -3.20 0.17
CA LEU A 274 19.77 -4.21 0.89
C LEU A 274 21.27 -4.13 0.59
N GLY A 275 21.65 -3.70 -0.62
CA GLY A 275 23.03 -3.81 -1.12
C GLY A 275 23.44 -5.25 -1.51
N ARG A 276 22.45 -6.15 -1.61
CA ARG A 276 22.57 -7.56 -2.00
C ARG A 276 21.23 -8.04 -2.58
N PRO A 277 21.21 -9.15 -3.35
CA PRO A 277 19.95 -9.74 -3.78
C PRO A 277 19.00 -10.03 -2.60
N PHE A 278 17.71 -9.85 -2.84
CA PHE A 278 16.66 -10.31 -1.92
C PHE A 278 16.63 -11.85 -1.93
N LYS A 279 16.59 -12.49 -0.76
CA LYS A 279 16.87 -13.93 -0.63
C LYS A 279 15.82 -14.85 -1.26
N PHE A 280 14.59 -14.37 -1.43
CA PHE A 280 13.44 -15.21 -1.80
C PHE A 280 12.76 -14.72 -3.07
N PRO A 281 12.18 -15.60 -3.89
CA PRO A 281 11.35 -15.16 -5.01
C PRO A 281 10.15 -14.35 -4.53
N VAL A 282 9.78 -13.33 -5.31
CA VAL A 282 8.62 -12.47 -5.06
C VAL A 282 7.62 -12.66 -6.19
N GLN A 283 6.34 -12.74 -5.85
CA GLN A 283 5.23 -12.68 -6.80
C GLN A 283 4.21 -11.62 -6.37
N SER A 284 3.69 -10.82 -7.30
CA SER A 284 2.53 -9.95 -7.06
C SER A 284 1.26 -10.78 -7.10
N ILE A 285 0.26 -10.37 -6.33
CA ILE A 285 -1.06 -11.01 -6.36
C ILE A 285 -1.68 -10.94 -7.76
N ASP A 286 -1.45 -9.87 -8.53
CA ASP A 286 -1.94 -9.73 -9.91
C ASP A 286 -1.37 -10.82 -10.84
N SER A 287 -0.07 -11.09 -10.75
CA SER A 287 0.58 -12.15 -11.53
C SER A 287 0.04 -13.52 -11.16
N LEU A 288 -0.10 -13.79 -9.85
CA LEU A 288 -0.64 -15.04 -9.37
C LEU A 288 -2.10 -15.23 -9.83
N MET A 289 -2.95 -14.21 -9.70
CA MET A 289 -4.34 -14.27 -10.14
C MET A 289 -4.44 -14.58 -11.64
N LEU A 290 -3.61 -13.96 -12.47
CA LEU A 290 -3.58 -14.25 -13.91
C LEU A 290 -3.19 -15.72 -14.19
N GLU A 291 -2.13 -16.22 -13.55
CA GLU A 291 -1.68 -17.62 -13.69
C GLU A 291 -2.76 -18.62 -13.26
N LEU A 292 -3.46 -18.34 -12.16
CA LEU A 292 -4.54 -19.20 -11.65
C LEU A 292 -5.76 -19.20 -12.57
N ILE A 293 -6.09 -18.06 -13.20
CA ILE A 293 -7.16 -17.97 -14.20
C ILE A 293 -6.77 -18.75 -15.46
N GLN A 294 -5.54 -18.57 -15.94
CA GLN A 294 -5.05 -19.22 -17.17
C GLN A 294 -4.96 -20.74 -17.02
N SER A 295 -4.54 -21.23 -15.87
CA SER A 295 -4.49 -22.66 -15.55
C SER A 295 -5.86 -23.29 -15.28
N GLY A 296 -6.91 -22.48 -15.10
CA GLY A 296 -8.25 -22.94 -14.73
C GLY A 296 -8.43 -23.26 -13.24
N ALA A 297 -7.39 -23.07 -12.41
CA ALA A 297 -7.47 -23.24 -10.97
C ALA A 297 -8.46 -22.24 -10.33
N LEU A 298 -8.49 -20.99 -10.83
CA LEU A 298 -9.44 -19.96 -10.43
C LEU A 298 -10.51 -19.77 -11.51
N PRO A 299 -11.74 -20.30 -11.32
CA PRO A 299 -12.81 -20.07 -12.27
C PRO A 299 -13.28 -18.62 -12.18
N VAL A 300 -13.44 -17.96 -13.33
CA VAL A 300 -13.93 -16.57 -13.41
C VAL A 300 -15.00 -16.44 -14.48
N GLU A 301 -15.94 -15.53 -14.24
CA GLU A 301 -16.93 -15.09 -15.21
C GLU A 301 -16.85 -13.56 -15.31
N LYS A 302 -16.75 -13.03 -16.52
CA LYS A 302 -16.63 -11.58 -16.74
C LYS A 302 -17.72 -10.81 -16.01
N VAL A 303 -17.30 -9.77 -15.31
CA VAL A 303 -18.17 -8.84 -14.61
C VAL A 303 -18.77 -7.87 -15.63
N PRO A 304 -20.12 -7.75 -15.69
CA PRO A 304 -20.78 -6.79 -16.58
C PRO A 304 -20.53 -5.35 -16.12
N GLY A 305 -20.58 -4.42 -17.07
CA GLY A 305 -20.36 -2.99 -16.84
C GLY A 305 -19.22 -2.45 -17.70
N ARG A 306 -19.06 -1.13 -17.66
CA ARG A 306 -18.02 -0.40 -18.40
C ARG A 306 -16.93 0.04 -17.44
N PHE A 307 -15.72 -0.44 -17.65
CA PHE A 307 -14.58 -0.21 -16.77
C PHE A 307 -13.57 0.70 -17.47
N THR A 308 -12.80 1.46 -16.71
CA THR A 308 -11.57 2.09 -17.19
C THR A 308 -10.42 1.73 -16.27
N PHE A 309 -9.21 1.74 -16.81
CA PHE A 309 -8.01 1.37 -16.09
C PHE A 309 -7.16 2.59 -15.74
N HIS A 310 -6.77 2.72 -14.48
CA HIS A 310 -5.74 3.66 -14.07
C HIS A 310 -4.40 2.93 -13.97
N ASP A 311 -3.50 3.13 -14.94
CA ASP A 311 -2.11 2.66 -14.87
C ASP A 311 -1.34 3.36 -13.72
N PRO A 312 -1.00 2.66 -12.61
CA PRO A 312 -0.32 3.29 -11.49
C PRO A 312 1.14 3.53 -11.81
N CYS A 313 1.67 4.68 -11.37
CA CYS A 313 3.05 5.03 -11.68
C CYS A 313 4.10 4.04 -11.15
N LYS A 314 3.83 3.38 -10.02
CA LYS A 314 4.78 2.44 -9.41
C LYS A 314 4.67 1.02 -9.96
N VAL A 315 3.50 0.61 -10.45
CA VAL A 315 3.26 -0.72 -11.03
C VAL A 315 3.59 -0.74 -12.52
N VAL A 316 3.03 0.22 -13.26
CA VAL A 316 3.15 0.29 -14.72
C VAL A 316 4.41 1.07 -15.12
N ARG A 317 4.43 2.39 -14.91
CA ARG A 317 5.53 3.23 -15.43
C ARG A 317 6.91 2.83 -14.92
N LEU A 318 7.01 2.52 -13.62
CA LEU A 318 8.29 2.29 -12.97
C LEU A 318 8.62 0.80 -12.80
N SER A 319 7.69 -0.12 -13.02
CA SER A 319 7.95 -1.56 -12.83
C SER A 319 7.56 -2.43 -14.04
N GLY A 320 7.04 -1.82 -15.12
CA GLY A 320 6.83 -2.50 -16.41
C GLY A 320 5.66 -3.47 -16.46
N MET A 321 4.76 -3.47 -15.47
CA MET A 321 3.65 -4.45 -15.39
C MET A 321 2.43 -4.08 -16.26
N SER A 322 2.61 -3.22 -17.26
CA SER A 322 1.55 -2.71 -18.15
C SER A 322 0.74 -3.80 -18.83
N GLN A 323 1.43 -4.81 -19.36
CA GLN A 323 0.80 -5.92 -20.10
C GLN A 323 0.11 -6.91 -19.17
N LEU A 324 0.75 -7.22 -18.04
CA LEU A 324 0.20 -8.11 -17.01
C LEU A 324 -1.21 -7.67 -16.59
N GLU A 325 -1.35 -6.39 -16.23
CA GLU A 325 -2.63 -5.83 -15.78
C GLU A 325 -3.70 -5.89 -16.85
N ARG A 326 -3.36 -5.59 -18.10
CA ARG A 326 -4.30 -5.64 -19.22
C ARG A 326 -4.75 -7.07 -19.51
N GLU A 327 -3.84 -8.04 -19.47
CA GLU A 327 -4.16 -9.45 -19.63
C GLU A 327 -5.10 -9.94 -18.53
N LEU A 328 -4.83 -9.58 -17.27
CA LEU A 328 -5.69 -9.91 -16.13
C LEU A 328 -7.09 -9.30 -16.28
N LEU A 329 -7.17 -7.99 -16.50
CA LEU A 329 -8.45 -7.30 -16.63
C LEU A 329 -9.27 -7.82 -17.80
N ASN A 330 -8.65 -8.16 -18.93
CA ASN A 330 -9.33 -8.75 -20.09
C ASN A 330 -10.01 -10.09 -19.79
N ARG A 331 -9.57 -10.83 -18.76
CA ARG A 331 -10.21 -12.08 -18.31
C ARG A 331 -11.44 -11.84 -17.45
N VAL A 332 -11.48 -10.74 -16.70
CA VAL A 332 -12.48 -10.52 -15.64
C VAL A 332 -13.47 -9.38 -15.93
N ALA A 333 -13.15 -8.45 -16.83
CA ALA A 333 -14.04 -7.35 -17.20
C ALA A 333 -14.77 -7.63 -18.53
N ALA A 334 -16.04 -7.23 -18.61
CA ALA A 334 -16.81 -7.27 -19.85
C ALA A 334 -16.32 -6.25 -20.90
N ASP A 335 -16.15 -4.98 -20.49
CA ASP A 335 -15.75 -3.87 -21.35
C ASP A 335 -14.74 -2.96 -20.63
N ILE A 336 -13.55 -2.76 -21.21
CA ILE A 336 -12.50 -1.90 -20.67
C ILE A 336 -12.19 -0.79 -21.67
N ILE A 337 -12.34 0.45 -21.21
CA ILE A 337 -12.09 1.66 -21.98
C ILE A 337 -10.82 2.30 -21.45
N GLU A 338 -9.79 2.32 -22.28
CA GLU A 338 -8.50 2.92 -21.96
C GLU A 338 -8.62 4.43 -21.76
N MET A 339 -7.91 4.96 -20.75
CA MET A 339 -7.70 6.40 -20.62
C MET A 339 -6.75 6.90 -21.71
N SER A 340 -6.77 8.20 -22.01
CA SER A 340 -5.75 8.81 -22.87
C SER A 340 -5.11 10.03 -22.20
N PRO A 341 -3.77 10.11 -22.12
CA PRO A 341 -2.82 9.00 -22.32
C PRO A 341 -2.96 7.89 -21.26
N ASN A 342 -2.49 6.68 -21.60
CA ASN A 342 -2.42 5.50 -20.73
C ASN A 342 -0.98 4.99 -20.57
N GLY A 343 -0.82 3.82 -19.95
CA GLY A 343 0.45 3.12 -19.79
C GLY A 343 1.48 3.95 -19.03
N GLU A 344 2.71 3.93 -19.51
CA GLU A 344 3.83 4.69 -18.96
C GLU A 344 3.56 6.21 -19.02
N TYR A 345 2.75 6.69 -19.96
CA TYR A 345 2.47 8.12 -20.15
C TYR A 345 1.26 8.65 -19.34
N ASN A 346 0.52 7.76 -18.68
CA ASN A 346 -0.67 8.09 -17.90
C ASN A 346 -0.43 9.21 -16.86
N TYR A 347 -1.39 10.09 -16.59
CA TYR A 347 -1.19 11.05 -15.49
C TYR A 347 -1.25 10.35 -14.12
N CYS A 348 -0.45 10.82 -13.17
CA CYS A 348 -0.44 10.34 -11.79
C CYS A 348 -1.82 10.54 -11.13
N CYS A 349 -2.20 9.67 -10.21
CA CYS A 349 -3.36 9.88 -9.32
C CYS A 349 -3.17 11.07 -8.37
N ASN A 350 -1.94 11.55 -8.20
CA ASN A 350 -1.51 12.63 -7.31
C ASN A 350 -1.46 12.29 -5.81
N GLY A 351 -1.58 11.02 -5.41
CA GLY A 351 -1.59 10.63 -3.99
C GLY A 351 -0.28 10.08 -3.42
N GLY A 352 0.50 9.34 -4.23
CA GLY A 352 1.64 8.55 -3.75
C GLY A 352 2.78 9.34 -3.13
N THR A 353 3.46 8.74 -2.15
CA THR A 353 4.75 9.20 -1.57
C THR A 353 4.75 10.59 -0.92
N GLY A 354 3.61 11.06 -0.43
CA GLY A 354 3.49 12.35 0.26
C GLY A 354 2.08 12.93 0.22
N PRO A 355 1.57 13.35 -0.96
CA PRO A 355 0.41 14.24 -1.01
C PRO A 355 -0.91 13.68 -0.48
N LEU A 356 -1.15 12.36 -0.52
CA LEU A 356 -2.31 11.77 0.15
C LEU A 356 -2.11 11.69 1.67
N ARG A 357 -0.89 11.37 2.11
CA ARG A 357 -0.58 11.16 3.53
C ARG A 357 -0.51 12.47 4.32
N LEU A 358 -0.10 13.56 3.65
CA LEU A 358 0.11 14.89 4.24
C LEU A 358 -1.12 15.78 4.06
N PRO A 359 -1.91 16.04 5.13
CA PRO A 359 -3.17 16.76 5.05
C PRO A 359 -3.05 18.17 4.44
N GLU A 360 -1.94 18.86 4.70
CA GLU A 360 -1.63 20.20 4.17
C GLU A 360 -1.59 20.24 2.63
N ASN A 361 -1.39 19.09 1.97
CA ASN A 361 -1.40 18.99 0.52
C ASN A 361 -2.79 18.66 -0.05
N SER A 362 -3.80 18.39 0.77
CA SER A 362 -5.10 17.87 0.31
C SER A 362 -5.82 18.80 -0.67
N GLN A 363 -5.90 20.10 -0.36
CA GLN A 363 -6.59 21.06 -1.21
C GLN A 363 -5.88 21.22 -2.56
N LEU A 364 -4.56 21.41 -2.53
CA LEU A 364 -3.74 21.53 -3.72
C LEU A 364 -3.79 20.25 -4.59
N ARG A 365 -3.69 19.08 -3.95
CA ARG A 365 -3.82 17.78 -4.61
C ARG A 365 -5.16 17.66 -5.33
N ARG A 366 -6.27 17.98 -4.67
CA ARG A 366 -7.62 17.95 -5.28
C ARG A 366 -7.68 18.88 -6.49
N GLN A 367 -7.22 20.13 -6.37
CA GLN A 367 -7.16 21.08 -7.49
C GLN A 367 -6.38 20.54 -8.69
N ILE A 368 -5.22 19.93 -8.45
CA ILE A 368 -4.37 19.37 -9.51
C ILE A 368 -5.03 18.15 -10.18
N SER A 369 -5.79 17.38 -9.42
CA SER A 369 -6.47 16.18 -9.90
C SER A 369 -7.58 16.43 -10.91
N GLN A 370 -7.92 17.68 -11.25
CA GLN A 370 -8.76 18.00 -12.41
C GLN A 370 -8.27 17.33 -13.71
N ILE A 371 -6.95 17.17 -13.87
CA ILE A 371 -6.35 16.54 -15.06
C ILE A 371 -6.77 15.06 -15.10
N LYS A 372 -6.66 14.36 -13.97
CA LYS A 372 -7.03 12.95 -13.85
C LYS A 372 -8.56 12.77 -13.93
N ALA A 373 -9.34 13.66 -13.33
CA ALA A 373 -10.80 13.65 -13.42
C ALA A 373 -11.27 13.76 -14.88
N LYS A 374 -10.66 14.66 -15.68
CA LYS A 374 -10.95 14.77 -17.12
C LYS A 374 -10.61 13.49 -17.88
N GLN A 375 -9.48 12.83 -17.56
CA GLN A 375 -9.15 11.55 -18.19
C GLN A 375 -10.18 10.47 -17.88
N ILE A 376 -10.60 10.34 -16.62
CA ILE A 376 -11.62 9.36 -16.20
C ILE A 376 -12.93 9.66 -16.92
N SER A 377 -13.41 10.91 -16.84
CA SER A 377 -14.67 11.34 -17.43
C SER A 377 -14.73 11.10 -18.95
N ALA A 378 -13.62 11.30 -19.66
CA ALA A 378 -13.55 11.07 -21.11
C ALA A 378 -13.78 9.60 -21.52
N THR A 379 -13.59 8.65 -20.61
CA THR A 379 -13.84 7.22 -20.90
C THR A 379 -15.32 6.85 -20.81
N THR A 380 -16.14 7.64 -20.12
CA THR A 380 -17.54 7.33 -19.80
C THR A 380 -17.74 5.99 -19.07
N ALA A 381 -16.68 5.46 -18.45
CA ALA A 381 -16.74 4.24 -17.66
C ALA A 381 -17.52 4.47 -16.36
N GLU A 382 -18.12 3.40 -15.84
CA GLU A 382 -18.87 3.38 -14.58
C GLU A 382 -17.97 3.08 -13.38
N LYS A 383 -16.83 2.42 -13.62
CA LYS A 383 -15.87 2.01 -12.59
C LYS A 383 -14.43 2.25 -13.08
N VAL A 384 -13.57 2.73 -12.20
CA VAL A 384 -12.11 2.88 -12.41
C VAL A 384 -11.40 1.80 -11.61
N VAL A 385 -10.55 1.02 -12.27
CA VAL A 385 -9.82 -0.09 -11.65
C VAL A 385 -8.32 0.22 -11.60
N THR A 386 -7.64 -0.19 -10.52
CA THR A 386 -6.20 0.04 -10.32
C THR A 386 -5.56 -1.00 -9.38
N PRO A 387 -4.36 -1.54 -9.69
CA PRO A 387 -3.60 -2.42 -8.80
C PRO A 387 -2.76 -1.62 -7.81
N CYS A 388 -3.37 -0.62 -7.16
CA CYS A 388 -2.64 0.20 -6.20
C CYS A 388 -3.57 0.87 -5.20
N ALA A 389 -3.46 0.39 -3.96
CA ALA A 389 -4.02 0.92 -2.73
C ALA A 389 -4.17 2.44 -2.69
N VAL A 390 -3.04 3.13 -2.81
CA VAL A 390 -2.95 4.59 -2.70
C VAL A 390 -3.64 5.26 -3.89
N CYS A 391 -3.54 4.66 -5.09
CA CYS A 391 -4.25 5.17 -6.26
C CYS A 391 -5.76 5.00 -6.10
N MET A 392 -6.25 3.85 -5.62
CA MET A 392 -7.67 3.61 -5.40
C MET A 392 -8.27 4.65 -4.45
N LEU A 393 -7.66 4.87 -3.30
CA LEU A 393 -8.10 5.88 -2.33
C LEU A 393 -8.10 7.30 -2.92
N THR A 394 -7.06 7.62 -3.70
CA THR A 394 -6.95 8.95 -4.30
C THR A 394 -7.96 9.15 -5.43
N LEU A 395 -8.18 8.12 -6.26
CA LEU A 395 -9.15 8.14 -7.34
C LEU A 395 -10.57 8.24 -6.79
N GLU A 396 -10.88 7.60 -5.65
CA GLU A 396 -12.17 7.76 -4.98
C GLU A 396 -12.41 9.21 -4.54
N ASP A 397 -11.43 9.83 -3.87
CA ASP A 397 -11.49 11.26 -3.50
C ASP A 397 -11.61 12.17 -4.75
N ILE A 398 -10.99 11.81 -5.87
CA ILE A 398 -11.14 12.52 -7.15
C ILE A 398 -12.56 12.39 -7.70
N CYS A 399 -13.11 11.17 -7.74
CA CYS A 399 -14.45 10.91 -8.25
C CYS A 399 -15.50 11.68 -7.44
N GLN A 400 -15.36 11.71 -6.11
CA GLN A 400 -16.23 12.48 -5.22
C GLN A 400 -16.06 13.99 -5.39
N THR A 401 -14.82 14.49 -5.42
CA THR A 401 -14.52 15.93 -5.57
C THR A 401 -15.08 16.50 -6.87
N TYR A 402 -14.96 15.75 -7.97
CA TYR A 402 -15.39 16.17 -9.31
C TYR A 402 -16.76 15.62 -9.71
N LYS A 403 -17.48 14.97 -8.80
CA LYS A 403 -18.84 14.43 -9.00
C LYS A 403 -18.94 13.54 -10.24
N LEU A 404 -17.98 12.61 -10.39
CA LEU A 404 -17.95 11.67 -11.51
C LEU A 404 -18.95 10.52 -11.34
N SER A 405 -19.45 10.31 -10.13
CA SER A 405 -20.51 9.37 -9.77
C SER A 405 -21.53 10.03 -8.82
N ALA A 406 -22.65 9.36 -8.58
CA ALA A 406 -23.58 9.76 -7.53
C ALA A 406 -22.88 9.74 -6.14
N PRO A 407 -23.28 10.59 -5.17
CA PRO A 407 -22.57 10.70 -3.88
C PRO A 407 -22.45 9.40 -3.07
N ASP A 408 -23.38 8.48 -3.26
CA ASP A 408 -23.45 7.15 -2.62
C ASP A 408 -22.85 6.03 -3.49
N GLN A 409 -22.41 6.34 -4.70
CA GLN A 409 -21.87 5.35 -5.64
C GLN A 409 -20.34 5.43 -5.69
N ARG A 410 -19.70 4.39 -5.14
CA ARG A 410 -18.26 4.15 -5.28
C ARG A 410 -17.90 3.89 -6.75
N MET A 411 -16.87 4.58 -7.23
CA MET A 411 -16.39 4.44 -8.61
C MET A 411 -15.00 3.81 -8.69
N SER A 412 -14.18 3.88 -7.64
CA SER A 412 -12.79 3.42 -7.65
C SER A 412 -12.62 2.05 -6.98
N PHE A 413 -12.03 1.08 -7.68
CA PHE A 413 -11.89 -0.32 -7.23
C PHE A 413 -10.46 -0.83 -7.41
N MET A 414 -10.06 -1.74 -6.53
CA MET A 414 -8.83 -2.53 -6.68
C MET A 414 -9.00 -3.58 -7.78
N THR A 415 -7.91 -4.07 -8.38
CA THR A 415 -7.97 -5.11 -9.41
C THR A 415 -8.49 -6.43 -8.81
N TYR A 416 -8.06 -6.79 -7.60
CA TYR A 416 -8.46 -8.02 -6.90
C TYR A 416 -9.94 -8.00 -6.55
N GLU A 417 -10.57 -6.83 -6.37
CA GLU A 417 -12.01 -6.74 -6.12
C GLU A 417 -12.80 -7.18 -7.36
N LEU A 418 -12.31 -6.80 -8.55
CA LEU A 418 -12.94 -7.22 -9.80
C LEU A 418 -12.72 -8.70 -10.07
N VAL A 419 -11.51 -9.22 -9.80
CA VAL A 419 -11.22 -10.65 -9.89
C VAL A 419 -12.06 -11.45 -8.91
N HIS A 420 -12.23 -10.96 -7.68
CA HIS A 420 -13.07 -11.56 -6.66
C HIS A 420 -14.53 -11.62 -7.10
N GLU A 421 -15.09 -10.53 -7.61
CA GLU A 421 -16.46 -10.50 -8.14
C GLU A 421 -16.62 -11.50 -9.31
N ALA A 422 -15.66 -11.53 -10.24
CA ALA A 422 -15.66 -12.47 -11.37
C ALA A 422 -15.62 -13.94 -10.90
N MET A 423 -14.81 -14.24 -9.89
CA MET A 423 -14.73 -15.56 -9.27
C MET A 423 -16.04 -15.94 -8.59
N GLN A 424 -16.61 -15.04 -7.77
CA GLN A 424 -17.86 -15.31 -7.05
C GLN A 424 -19.02 -15.62 -8.01
N ARG A 425 -19.12 -14.90 -9.13
CA ARG A 425 -20.10 -15.19 -10.19
C ARG A 425 -19.95 -16.62 -10.74
N ALA A 426 -18.73 -17.01 -11.08
CA ALA A 426 -18.45 -18.34 -11.62
C ALA A 426 -18.75 -19.45 -10.61
N LEU A 427 -18.29 -19.29 -9.35
CA LEU A 427 -18.51 -20.26 -8.28
C LEU A 427 -19.99 -20.42 -7.92
N LYS A 428 -20.75 -19.31 -7.86
CA LYS A 428 -22.19 -19.36 -7.61
C LYS A 428 -22.92 -20.11 -8.72
N ARG A 429 -22.57 -19.86 -9.98
CA ARG A 429 -23.15 -20.56 -11.13
C ARG A 429 -22.86 -22.07 -11.13
N SER A 430 -21.68 -22.48 -10.67
CA SER A 430 -21.30 -23.89 -10.57
C SER A 430 -21.67 -24.56 -9.24
N GLY A 431 -22.31 -23.84 -8.30
CA GLY A 431 -22.62 -24.37 -6.96
C GLY A 431 -21.40 -24.66 -6.09
N GLN A 432 -20.27 -24.00 -6.34
CA GLN A 432 -18.98 -24.24 -5.66
C GLN A 432 -18.54 -23.10 -4.74
N SER A 433 -19.46 -22.28 -4.24
CA SER A 433 -19.14 -21.14 -3.35
C SER A 433 -18.40 -21.56 -2.07
N TYR A 434 -18.54 -22.81 -1.62
CA TYR A 434 -17.81 -23.35 -0.46
C TYR A 434 -16.27 -23.30 -0.62
N ARG A 435 -15.77 -23.22 -1.87
CA ARG A 435 -14.32 -23.17 -2.16
C ARG A 435 -13.63 -21.96 -1.53
N THR A 436 -14.34 -20.87 -1.25
CA THR A 436 -13.76 -19.65 -0.66
C THR A 436 -13.50 -19.77 0.85
N GLN A 437 -14.09 -20.76 1.51
CA GLN A 437 -14.14 -20.81 2.98
C GLN A 437 -12.91 -21.43 3.63
N MET A 438 -12.32 -22.46 3.01
CA MET A 438 -11.27 -23.27 3.66
C MET A 438 -9.95 -23.26 2.88
N PRO A 439 -8.85 -22.83 3.52
CA PRO A 439 -7.50 -22.88 2.95
C PRO A 439 -7.09 -24.29 2.55
N ALA A 440 -6.30 -24.40 1.47
CA ALA A 440 -5.78 -25.68 0.99
C ALA A 440 -4.93 -26.39 2.05
N VAL A 441 -4.12 -25.63 2.79
CA VAL A 441 -3.22 -26.14 3.84
C VAL A 441 -3.94 -26.77 5.03
N PHE A 442 -5.21 -26.45 5.24
CA PHE A 442 -6.02 -27.04 6.32
C PHE A 442 -6.77 -28.30 5.90
N ARG A 443 -6.87 -28.59 4.61
CA ARG A 443 -7.55 -29.79 4.15
C ARG A 443 -6.78 -31.00 4.65
N GLN A 444 -7.48 -31.96 5.26
CA GLN A 444 -6.90 -33.18 5.82
C GLN A 444 -5.96 -32.97 7.02
N GLN A 445 -6.03 -31.82 7.69
CA GLN A 445 -5.34 -31.57 8.96
C GLN A 445 -6.24 -31.87 10.16
N THR A 446 -5.64 -32.01 11.35
CA THR A 446 -6.39 -32.19 12.60
C THR A 446 -7.04 -30.89 13.07
N SER A 447 -8.14 -30.97 13.82
CA SER A 447 -8.78 -29.79 14.43
C SER A 447 -7.81 -28.98 15.30
N GLU A 448 -6.90 -29.66 16.01
CA GLU A 448 -5.84 -29.02 16.81
C GLU A 448 -4.86 -28.21 15.95
N PHE A 449 -4.41 -28.77 14.82
CA PHE A 449 -3.53 -28.05 13.90
C PHE A 449 -4.22 -26.81 13.33
N ILE A 450 -5.46 -26.97 12.86
CA ILE A 450 -6.24 -25.86 12.29
C ILE A 450 -6.45 -24.77 13.35
N PHE A 451 -6.80 -25.14 14.58
CA PHE A 451 -6.96 -24.18 15.67
C PHE A 451 -5.66 -23.40 15.92
N ASN A 452 -4.53 -24.10 16.10
CA ASN A 452 -3.22 -23.51 16.39
C ASN A 452 -2.70 -22.55 15.30
N HIS A 453 -3.13 -22.77 14.06
CA HIS A 453 -2.74 -22.02 12.87
C HIS A 453 -3.87 -21.17 12.27
N SER A 454 -4.95 -20.90 13.01
CA SER A 454 -6.04 -20.04 12.54
C SER A 454 -6.13 -18.75 13.35
N MET A 455 -7.03 -17.86 12.91
CA MET A 455 -7.41 -16.68 13.71
C MET A 455 -7.91 -17.04 15.11
N ALA A 456 -8.50 -18.23 15.30
CA ALA A 456 -9.00 -18.71 16.58
C ALA A 456 -7.87 -18.89 17.59
N GLY A 457 -6.87 -19.72 17.27
CA GLY A 457 -5.71 -19.93 18.14
C GLY A 457 -4.83 -18.69 18.27
N LEU A 458 -4.78 -17.82 17.25
CA LEU A 458 -4.13 -16.52 17.41
C LEU A 458 -4.87 -15.64 18.42
N PHE A 459 -6.20 -15.60 18.38
CA PHE A 459 -7.00 -14.82 19.32
C PHE A 459 -6.85 -15.33 20.76
N GLU A 460 -6.76 -16.64 20.99
CA GLU A 460 -6.46 -17.21 22.31
C GLU A 460 -5.11 -16.70 22.86
N LYS A 461 -4.08 -16.64 22.01
CA LYS A 461 -2.76 -16.12 22.38
C LYS A 461 -2.81 -14.61 22.68
N ILE A 462 -3.57 -13.85 21.88
CA ILE A 462 -3.74 -12.40 22.09
C ILE A 462 -4.50 -12.16 23.40
N SER A 463 -5.57 -12.90 23.68
CA SER A 463 -6.40 -12.71 24.87
C SER A 463 -5.69 -13.06 26.17
N ALA A 464 -4.72 -13.97 26.11
CA ALA A 464 -3.86 -14.29 27.25
C ALA A 464 -2.76 -13.23 27.52
N SER A 465 -2.39 -12.41 26.53
CA SER A 465 -1.21 -11.53 26.58
C SER A 465 -1.51 -10.04 26.47
N SER A 466 -2.75 -9.66 26.16
CA SER A 466 -3.15 -8.28 25.88
C SER A 466 -4.35 -7.85 26.71
N ASP A 467 -4.48 -6.55 26.93
CA ASP A 467 -5.69 -5.97 27.50
C ASP A 467 -6.84 -6.02 26.48
N MET A 468 -7.67 -7.05 26.59
CA MET A 468 -8.81 -7.27 25.70
C MET A 468 -9.85 -6.15 25.78
N SER A 469 -10.01 -5.52 26.94
CA SER A 469 -10.94 -4.38 27.09
C SER A 469 -10.48 -3.21 26.22
N ALA A 470 -9.19 -2.88 26.28
CA ALA A 470 -8.60 -1.82 25.46
C ALA A 470 -8.67 -2.14 23.95
N LEU A 471 -8.48 -3.40 23.56
CA LEU A 471 -8.58 -3.82 22.16
C LEU A 471 -10.01 -3.71 21.62
N PHE A 472 -11.01 -4.15 22.39
CA PHE A 472 -12.41 -4.03 22.00
C PHE A 472 -12.90 -2.57 22.00
N MET A 473 -12.50 -1.75 22.98
CA MET A 473 -12.76 -0.30 22.96
C MET A 473 -12.17 0.36 21.72
N TRP A 474 -10.98 -0.05 21.31
CA TRP A 474 -10.39 0.47 20.07
C TRP A 474 -11.20 0.02 18.84
N LEU A 475 -11.58 -1.25 18.77
CA LEU A 475 -12.37 -1.80 17.66
C LEU A 475 -13.73 -1.09 17.53
N ALA A 476 -14.36 -0.74 18.65
CA ALA A 476 -15.60 0.04 18.74
C ALA A 476 -15.52 1.38 18.01
N ASN A 477 -14.40 2.06 18.26
CA ASN A 477 -14.17 3.42 17.81
C ASN A 477 -13.37 3.48 16.50
N ASP A 478 -13.00 2.32 15.95
CA ASP A 478 -12.25 2.23 14.72
C ASP A 478 -13.14 2.62 13.51
N PRO A 479 -12.80 3.69 12.78
CA PRO A 479 -13.63 4.17 11.67
C PRO A 479 -13.76 3.14 10.54
N VAL A 480 -12.76 2.26 10.40
CA VAL A 480 -12.75 1.21 9.39
C VAL A 480 -13.78 0.13 9.73
N THR A 481 -13.78 -0.34 10.98
CA THR A 481 -14.81 -1.25 11.50
C THR A 481 -16.20 -0.61 11.40
N SER A 482 -16.34 0.66 11.77
CA SER A 482 -17.62 1.40 11.67
C SER A 482 -18.13 1.50 10.22
N ARG A 483 -17.23 1.69 9.25
CA ARG A 483 -17.58 1.67 7.82
C ARG A 483 -17.99 0.27 7.37
N TYR A 484 -17.25 -0.76 7.78
CA TYR A 484 -17.56 -2.15 7.45
C TYR A 484 -18.99 -2.51 7.87
N PHE A 485 -19.39 -2.19 9.11
CA PHE A 485 -20.76 -2.44 9.59
C PHE A 485 -21.84 -1.65 8.83
N ARG A 486 -21.51 -0.47 8.29
CA ARG A 486 -22.43 0.31 7.47
C ARG A 486 -22.68 -0.34 6.11
N ASP A 487 -21.62 -0.90 5.54
CA ASP A 487 -21.65 -1.56 4.23
C ASP A 487 -22.28 -2.97 4.32
N HIS A 488 -22.32 -3.56 5.53
CA HIS A 488 -22.91 -4.86 5.85
C HIS A 488 -24.00 -4.72 6.92
N PRO A 489 -25.17 -4.12 6.60
CA PRO A 489 -26.22 -3.82 7.60
C PRO A 489 -26.92 -5.06 8.16
N ASP A 490 -26.74 -6.23 7.52
CA ASP A 490 -27.13 -7.54 8.06
C ASP A 490 -26.29 -7.95 9.28
N MET A 491 -25.13 -7.34 9.43
CA MET A 491 -24.29 -7.34 10.62
C MET A 491 -24.79 -6.20 11.53
N LYS A 492 -25.85 -6.39 12.34
CA LYS A 492 -26.51 -5.24 13.00
C LYS A 492 -25.60 -4.59 14.05
N ALA A 493 -24.94 -3.51 13.63
CA ALA A 493 -24.41 -2.38 14.38
C ALA A 493 -24.21 -2.61 15.89
N TYR A 494 -23.05 -3.14 16.30
CA TYR A 494 -22.53 -3.19 17.69
C TYR A 494 -23.40 -3.94 18.73
N SER A 495 -24.72 -3.81 18.72
CA SER A 495 -25.65 -4.68 19.41
C SER A 495 -25.58 -6.12 18.93
N ASP A 496 -25.12 -6.40 17.71
CA ASP A 496 -24.88 -7.78 17.26
C ASP A 496 -23.52 -8.34 17.67
N PHE A 497 -22.70 -7.62 18.44
CA PHE A 497 -21.80 -8.37 19.34
C PHE A 497 -22.63 -9.17 20.37
N LYS A 498 -23.83 -8.66 20.76
CA LYS A 498 -24.83 -9.39 21.58
C LYS A 498 -25.62 -10.46 20.81
N THR A 499 -25.53 -10.54 19.48
CA THR A 499 -26.24 -11.54 18.64
C THR A 499 -25.28 -12.51 17.96
N TYR A 500 -23.99 -12.17 17.81
CA TYR A 500 -22.96 -13.07 17.33
C TYR A 500 -22.75 -14.27 18.29
N LEU A 501 -23.03 -14.03 19.57
CA LEU A 501 -23.23 -15.02 20.63
C LEU A 501 -24.59 -15.74 20.61
N PHE A 502 -25.57 -15.23 19.87
CA PHE A 502 -26.97 -15.69 19.89
C PHE A 502 -27.45 -16.31 18.56
N LEU A 503 -26.63 -16.36 17.50
CA LEU A 503 -26.98 -17.02 16.23
C LEU A 503 -26.83 -18.54 16.31
N ARG A 504 -27.69 -19.13 17.13
CA ARG A 504 -28.21 -20.48 16.94
C ARG A 504 -29.07 -20.54 15.66
N LEU A 505 -28.83 -21.60 14.89
CA LEU A 505 -29.82 -22.34 14.08
C LEU A 505 -30.41 -21.63 12.85
N GLN A 506 -29.73 -21.80 11.70
CA GLN A 506 -30.43 -21.98 10.42
C GLN A 506 -30.00 -23.34 9.84
N PRO A 507 -30.88 -24.35 9.83
CA PRO A 507 -30.59 -25.63 9.16
C PRO A 507 -30.63 -25.41 7.64
N GLY A 508 -29.53 -25.71 6.94
CA GLY A 508 -29.53 -25.73 5.48
C GLY A 508 -28.25 -25.36 4.73
N PHE A 509 -27.09 -25.22 5.38
CA PHE A 509 -25.83 -24.94 4.68
C PHE A 509 -24.80 -26.05 4.88
N SER A 510 -24.36 -26.65 3.79
CA SER A 510 -23.29 -27.65 3.76
C SER A 510 -21.93 -26.95 3.93
N ILE A 511 -21.47 -26.88 5.17
CA ILE A 511 -20.07 -26.57 5.55
C ILE A 511 -19.34 -27.92 5.67
N HIS A 512 -18.05 -27.97 5.33
CA HIS A 512 -17.23 -29.18 5.55
C HIS A 512 -17.20 -29.50 7.06
N PRO A 513 -17.38 -30.76 7.50
CA PRO A 513 -17.50 -31.12 8.92
C PRO A 513 -16.37 -30.58 9.80
N ASP A 514 -15.12 -30.66 9.33
CA ASP A 514 -13.93 -30.22 10.09
C ASP A 514 -13.79 -28.70 10.25
N ALA A 515 -14.45 -27.91 9.37
CA ALA A 515 -14.48 -26.46 9.50
C ALA A 515 -15.54 -25.99 10.52
N TYR A 516 -16.54 -26.82 10.80
CA TYR A 516 -17.61 -26.50 11.74
C TYR A 516 -17.08 -26.41 13.18
N GLU A 517 -16.24 -27.34 13.59
CA GLU A 517 -15.70 -27.43 14.96
C GLU A 517 -14.78 -26.24 15.30
N VAL A 518 -13.92 -25.80 14.38
CA VAL A 518 -13.03 -24.65 14.59
C VAL A 518 -13.79 -23.32 14.58
N LEU A 519 -14.82 -23.22 13.73
CA LEU A 519 -15.72 -22.06 13.75
C LEU A 519 -16.55 -22.02 15.04
N GLU A 520 -16.97 -23.17 15.59
CA GLU A 520 -17.61 -23.28 16.91
C GLU A 520 -16.66 -22.90 18.05
N LEU A 521 -15.41 -23.35 18.05
CA LEU A 521 -14.42 -22.94 19.07
C LEU A 521 -14.14 -21.44 19.05
N SER A 522 -14.06 -20.86 17.84
CA SER A 522 -13.96 -19.40 17.69
C SER A 522 -15.20 -18.70 18.27
N ARG A 523 -16.40 -19.26 18.05
CA ARG A 523 -17.68 -18.75 18.61
C ARG A 523 -17.71 -18.83 20.14
N GLU A 524 -17.32 -19.96 20.73
CA GLU A 524 -17.27 -20.15 22.18
C GLU A 524 -16.26 -19.21 22.85
N MET A 525 -15.13 -18.91 22.20
CA MET A 525 -14.15 -17.98 22.77
C MET A 525 -14.64 -16.53 22.79
N PHE A 526 -15.29 -16.05 21.73
CA PHE A 526 -15.92 -14.72 21.75
C PHE A 526 -17.09 -14.65 22.74
N SER A 527 -17.72 -15.80 23.04
CA SER A 527 -18.80 -15.88 24.02
C SER A 527 -18.38 -15.56 25.46
N GLN A 528 -17.14 -15.89 25.83
CA GLN A 528 -16.62 -15.72 27.18
C GLN A 528 -16.31 -14.25 27.54
N TYR A 529 -16.28 -13.36 26.54
CA TYR A 529 -16.04 -11.93 26.73
C TYR A 529 -17.31 -11.10 26.55
N GLU A 530 -18.47 -11.74 26.44
CA GLU A 530 -19.77 -11.08 26.22
C GLU A 530 -20.02 -9.94 27.21
N ASP A 531 -19.82 -10.18 28.50
CA ASP A 531 -20.03 -9.18 29.56
C ASP A 531 -19.10 -7.96 29.43
N LEU A 532 -17.86 -8.17 28.96
CA LEU A 532 -16.87 -7.12 28.74
C LEU A 532 -17.24 -6.26 27.52
N LEU A 533 -17.75 -6.89 26.47
CA LEU A 533 -18.24 -6.24 25.25
C LEU A 533 -19.58 -5.53 25.43
N ILE A 534 -20.37 -5.93 26.43
CA ILE A 534 -21.59 -5.24 26.85
C ILE A 534 -21.26 -3.97 27.66
N ALA A 535 -20.16 -3.99 28.41
CA ALA A 535 -19.74 -2.89 29.28
C ALA A 535 -19.05 -1.73 28.53
N VAL A 536 -18.43 -2.02 27.39
CA VAL A 536 -17.81 -1.08 26.45
C VAL A 536 -18.84 -0.52 25.48
#